data_AF-A0AA36CYR3-F1
#
_entry.id   AF-A0AA36CYR3-F1
#
_cell.length_a   1.000
_cell.length_b   1.000
_cell.length_c   1.000
_cell.angle_alpha   90.00
_cell.angle_beta   90.00
_cell.angle_gamma   90.00
#
_symmetry.space_group_name_H-M   'P 1'
#
loop_
_entity.id
_entity.type
_entity.pdbx_description
1 polymer ?
#
loop_
_entity_poly.entity_id
_entity_poly.type
_entity_poly.pdbx_seq_one_letter_code
_entity_poly.pdbx_strand_id
1 'polypeptide(L)'
;MKFTLDRDTPEPEGDKDKDVSEEANVREYLSFVVNNGSEPTDRFQQLENTLEQFQENARHLGIIVSDFTPNAQDSLNRKIHTLLTGLQGLDRLRHDFDDVRVPLELLDFLDQGKNPQLYNKECLERVLEKNKEANGKIELFKRFRALTLKELGEEMPEETAQYRYVRGENEESKSP
;
A
#
# COMPACT_ATOMS: atom_id res chain seq x y z
N MET A 1 8.87 -2.94 -33.50
CA MET A 1 8.12 -3.61 -32.41
C MET A 1 6.65 -3.33 -32.61
N LYS A 2 5.88 -4.32 -33.05
CA LYS A 2 4.41 -4.27 -33.11
C LYS A 2 3.91 -4.61 -31.72
N PHE A 3 3.23 -3.68 -31.06
CA PHE A 3 2.46 -3.96 -29.85
C PHE A 3 1.15 -4.62 -30.30
N THR A 4 1.12 -5.95 -30.29
CA THR A 4 -0.14 -6.70 -30.34
C THR A 4 -0.73 -6.68 -28.94
N LEU A 5 -1.76 -5.85 -28.72
CA LEU A 5 -2.63 -6.02 -27.57
C LEU A 5 -3.41 -7.32 -27.80
N ASP A 6 -3.16 -8.33 -26.96
CA ASP A 6 -4.06 -9.47 -26.82
C ASP A 6 -5.44 -8.93 -26.40
N ARG A 7 -6.44 -9.16 -27.26
CA ARG A 7 -7.79 -8.57 -27.19
C ARG A 7 -8.84 -9.48 -26.53
N ASP A 8 -8.41 -10.59 -25.94
CA ASP A 8 -9.31 -11.61 -25.40
C ASP A 8 -9.28 -11.67 -23.87
N THR A 9 -9.49 -10.53 -23.20
CA THR A 9 -9.94 -10.55 -21.79
C THR A 9 -11.40 -10.14 -21.78
N PRO A 10 -12.33 -11.01 -21.33
CA PRO A 10 -13.75 -10.67 -21.30
C PRO A 10 -13.96 -9.40 -20.49
N GLU A 11 -14.67 -8.43 -21.08
CA GLU A 11 -15.07 -7.20 -20.40
C GLU A 11 -15.89 -7.59 -19.16
N PRO A 12 -15.53 -7.15 -17.94
CA PRO A 12 -16.37 -7.39 -16.78
C PRO A 12 -17.67 -6.61 -16.99
N GLU A 13 -18.79 -7.33 -17.06
CA GLU A 13 -20.13 -6.76 -17.01
C GLU A 13 -20.21 -5.79 -15.83
N GLY A 14 -20.31 -4.50 -16.16
CA GLY A 14 -20.43 -3.40 -15.21
C GLY A 14 -21.83 -3.38 -14.60
N ASP A 15 -22.07 -4.34 -13.71
CA ASP A 15 -23.19 -4.31 -12.79
C ASP A 15 -22.93 -3.17 -11.80
N LYS A 16 -23.70 -2.08 -11.90
CA LYS A 16 -23.52 -0.88 -11.05
C LYS A 16 -23.65 -1.19 -9.56
N ASP A 17 -24.26 -2.33 -9.22
CA ASP A 17 -24.39 -2.83 -7.87
C ASP A 17 -23.12 -3.55 -7.37
N LYS A 18 -22.25 -4.05 -8.27
CA LYS A 18 -20.95 -4.65 -7.91
C LYS A 18 -19.89 -3.61 -7.60
N ASP A 19 -19.84 -2.49 -8.32
CA ASP A 19 -18.87 -1.40 -8.06
C ASP A 19 -19.09 -0.78 -6.66
N VAL A 20 -20.34 -0.58 -6.24
CA VAL A 20 -20.68 -0.06 -4.91
C VAL A 20 -20.40 -1.10 -3.82
N SER A 21 -20.58 -2.39 -4.12
CA SER A 21 -20.30 -3.49 -3.20
C SER A 21 -18.79 -3.73 -3.02
N GLU A 22 -17.98 -3.56 -4.08
CA GLU A 22 -16.51 -3.60 -4.01
C GLU A 22 -15.95 -2.37 -3.28
N GLU A 23 -16.46 -1.15 -3.52
CA GLU A 23 -16.05 0.04 -2.77
C GLU A 23 -16.41 -0.06 -1.27
N ALA A 24 -17.56 -0.66 -0.93
CA ALA A 24 -17.96 -0.92 0.45
C ALA A 24 -17.06 -1.96 1.13
N ASN A 25 -16.71 -3.05 0.42
CA ASN A 25 -15.77 -4.07 0.90
C ASN A 25 -14.37 -3.50 1.11
N VAL A 26 -13.90 -2.62 0.23
CA VAL A 26 -12.60 -1.95 0.39
C VAL A 26 -12.63 -1.05 1.63
N ARG A 27 -13.71 -0.28 1.87
CA ARG A 27 -13.87 0.53 3.09
C ARG A 27 -13.93 -0.29 4.38
N GLU A 28 -14.59 -1.44 4.35
CA GLU A 28 -14.67 -2.33 5.50
C GLU A 28 -13.32 -2.98 5.79
N TYR A 29 -12.61 -3.43 4.74
CA TYR A 29 -11.23 -3.93 4.82
C TYR A 29 -10.26 -2.84 5.29
N LEU A 30 -10.45 -1.58 4.84
CA LEU A 30 -9.68 -0.41 5.29
C LEU A 30 -9.85 -0.17 6.79
N SER A 31 -11.09 -0.25 7.29
CA SER A 31 -11.37 -0.16 8.72
C SER A 31 -10.69 -1.31 9.47
N PHE A 32 -10.75 -2.53 8.92
CA PHE A 32 -10.16 -3.71 9.53
C PHE A 32 -8.63 -3.62 9.62
N VAL A 33 -7.93 -3.22 8.56
CA VAL A 33 -6.46 -3.12 8.54
C VAL A 33 -5.94 -1.95 9.37
N VAL A 34 -6.68 -0.83 9.42
CA VAL A 34 -6.32 0.34 10.24
C VAL A 34 -6.57 0.09 11.73
N ASN A 35 -7.63 -0.65 12.08
CA ASN A 35 -7.99 -0.89 13.49
C ASN A 35 -7.40 -2.18 14.06
N ASN A 36 -7.14 -3.20 13.24
CA ASN A 36 -6.50 -4.44 13.65
C ASN A 36 -5.06 -4.44 13.15
N GLY A 37 -4.16 -3.86 13.96
CA GLY A 37 -2.75 -4.19 13.86
C GLY A 37 -2.61 -5.72 13.89
N SER A 38 -1.91 -6.28 12.89
CA SER A 38 -1.54 -7.69 12.85
C SER A 38 -1.08 -8.16 14.22
N GLU A 39 -1.58 -9.32 14.70
CA GLU A 39 -1.09 -9.92 15.94
C GLU A 39 0.44 -9.86 15.98
N PRO A 40 1.05 -9.43 17.10
CA PRO A 40 2.49 -9.36 17.22
C PRO A 40 3.03 -10.76 17.00
N THR A 41 3.57 -11.00 15.81
CA THR A 41 4.24 -12.26 15.50
C THR A 41 5.42 -12.34 16.46
N ASP A 42 5.64 -13.46 17.14
CA ASP A 42 6.62 -13.59 18.25
C ASP A 42 7.99 -12.94 17.95
N ARG A 43 8.44 -12.96 16.68
CA ARG A 43 9.65 -12.27 16.22
C ARG A 43 9.64 -10.75 16.39
N PHE A 44 8.52 -10.07 16.13
CA PHE A 44 8.39 -8.62 16.30
C PHE A 44 8.41 -8.25 17.78
N GLN A 45 7.79 -9.05 18.65
CA GLN A 45 7.86 -8.84 20.09
C GLN A 45 9.30 -9.03 20.61
N GLN A 46 10.02 -10.03 20.08
CA GLN A 46 11.43 -10.24 20.43
C GLN A 46 12.31 -9.07 19.99
N LEU A 47 12.08 -8.52 18.79
CA LEU A 47 12.78 -7.33 18.31
C LEU A 47 12.48 -6.11 19.19
N GLU A 48 11.20 -5.88 19.50
CA GLU A 48 10.75 -4.76 20.35
C GLU A 48 11.40 -4.83 21.73
N ASN A 49 11.34 -5.99 22.40
CA ASN A 49 11.96 -6.20 23.70
C ASN A 49 13.48 -5.96 23.67
N THR A 50 14.14 -6.39 22.59
CA THR A 50 15.59 -6.20 22.41
C THR A 50 15.93 -4.72 22.22
N LEU A 51 15.13 -3.98 21.45
CA LEU A 51 15.28 -2.54 21.24
C LEU A 51 15.04 -1.75 22.52
N GLU A 52 13.99 -2.09 23.28
CA GLU A 52 13.67 -1.46 24.55
C GLU A 52 14.81 -1.67 25.56
N GLN A 53 15.31 -2.90 25.67
CA GLN A 53 16.44 -3.21 26.54
C GLN A 53 17.73 -2.48 26.10
N PHE A 54 17.96 -2.32 24.80
CA PHE A 54 19.09 -1.56 24.27
C PHE A 54 18.98 -0.06 24.61
N GLN A 55 17.81 0.54 24.38
CA GLN A 55 17.54 1.94 24.72
C GLN A 55 17.74 2.21 26.21
N GLU A 56 17.24 1.32 27.06
CA GLU A 56 17.39 1.43 28.51
C GLU A 56 18.85 1.24 28.96
N ASN A 57 19.59 0.35 28.31
CA ASN A 57 21.02 0.20 28.55
C ASN A 57 21.79 1.47 28.17
N ALA A 58 21.42 2.15 27.08
CA ALA A 58 22.04 3.39 26.64
C ALA A 58 21.72 4.55 27.59
N ARG A 59 20.47 4.64 28.08
CA ARG A 59 20.05 5.60 29.10
C ARG A 59 20.86 5.45 30.39
N HIS A 60 21.00 4.21 30.88
CA HIS A 60 21.82 3.90 32.05
C HIS A 60 23.29 4.26 31.87
N LEU A 61 23.86 4.01 30.68
CA LEU A 61 25.21 4.45 30.35
C LEU A 61 25.32 5.99 30.45
N GLY A 62 24.35 6.72 29.90
CA GLY A 62 24.27 8.18 30.01
C GLY A 62 24.28 8.67 31.46
N ILE A 63 23.57 7.99 32.36
CA ILE A 63 23.57 8.32 33.80
C ILE A 63 24.95 8.11 34.42
N ILE A 64 25.58 6.95 34.18
CA ILE A 64 26.92 6.63 34.73
C ILE A 64 27.97 7.64 34.25
N VAL A 65 27.88 8.08 32.99
CA VAL A 65 28.78 9.09 32.43
C VAL A 65 28.50 10.48 33.00
N SER A 66 27.23 10.81 33.26
CA SER A 66 26.84 12.11 33.82
C SER A 66 27.22 12.28 35.30
N ASP A 67 27.20 11.20 36.08
CA ASP A 67 27.62 11.17 37.50
C ASP A 67 28.85 10.28 37.70
N PHE A 68 29.90 10.56 36.91
CA PHE A 68 31.07 9.70 36.88
C PHE A 68 31.90 9.81 38.16
N THR A 69 32.13 8.66 38.81
CA THR A 69 33.04 8.53 39.96
C THR A 69 34.17 7.55 39.62
N PRO A 70 35.36 7.64 40.25
CA PRO A 70 36.50 6.75 39.97
C PRO A 70 36.17 5.26 40.14
N ASN A 71 35.23 4.93 41.02
CA ASN A 71 34.77 3.56 41.28
C ASN A 71 33.78 3.05 40.22
N ALA A 72 33.23 3.94 39.38
CA ALA A 72 32.24 3.60 38.35
C ALA A 72 32.88 3.10 37.05
N GLN A 73 34.20 3.16 36.89
CA GLN A 73 34.91 2.78 35.65
C GLN A 73 34.63 1.32 35.23
N ASP A 74 34.61 0.38 36.17
CA ASP A 74 34.31 -1.03 35.86
C ASP A 74 32.85 -1.21 35.43
N SER A 75 31.93 -0.46 36.04
CA SER A 75 30.51 -0.46 35.68
C SER A 75 30.29 0.11 34.28
N LEU A 76 31.00 1.19 33.96
CA LEU A 76 31.02 1.83 32.64
C LEU A 76 31.48 0.84 31.55
N ASN A 77 32.64 0.20 31.76
CA ASN A 77 33.19 -0.78 30.82
C ASN A 77 32.24 -1.95 30.59
N ARG A 78 31.67 -2.51 31.66
CA ARG A 78 30.65 -3.57 31.56
C ARG A 78 29.46 -3.11 30.71
N LYS A 79 28.97 -1.88 30.93
CA LYS A 79 27.82 -1.35 30.20
C LYS A 79 28.12 -1.12 28.72
N ILE A 80 29.32 -0.64 28.38
CA ILE A 80 29.79 -0.52 27.00
C ILE A 80 29.80 -1.90 26.31
N HIS A 81 30.34 -2.92 26.98
CA HIS A 81 30.31 -4.28 26.45
C HIS A 81 28.89 -4.83 26.28
N THR A 82 27.98 -4.52 27.20
CA THR A 82 26.55 -4.87 27.06
C THR A 82 25.91 -4.20 25.86
N LEU A 83 26.19 -2.91 25.60
CA LEU A 83 25.67 -2.23 24.41
C LEU A 83 26.24 -2.81 23.12
N LEU A 84 27.54 -3.11 23.08
CA LEU A 84 28.17 -3.75 21.93
C LEU A 84 27.53 -5.12 21.63
N THR A 85 27.31 -5.92 22.67
CA THR A 85 26.66 -7.23 22.55
C THR A 85 25.20 -7.08 22.10
N GLY A 86 24.50 -6.04 22.58
CA GLY A 86 23.15 -5.70 22.16
C GLY A 86 23.06 -5.35 20.67
N LEU A 87 23.98 -4.52 20.17
CA LEU A 87 24.07 -4.19 18.74
C LEU A 87 24.36 -5.42 17.88
N GLN A 88 25.27 -6.30 18.32
CA GLN A 88 25.52 -7.57 17.64
C GLN A 88 24.30 -8.49 17.64
N GLY A 89 23.50 -8.48 18.71
CA GLY A 89 22.23 -9.19 18.79
C GLY A 89 21.20 -8.65 17.80
N LEU A 90 21.05 -7.33 17.72
CA LEU A 90 20.18 -6.66 16.75
C LEU A 90 20.58 -6.94 15.30
N ASP A 91 21.88 -6.94 15.00
CA ASP A 91 22.39 -7.26 13.66
C ASP A 91 22.07 -8.70 13.24
N ARG A 92 22.03 -9.65 14.18
CA ARG A 92 21.60 -11.03 13.91
C ARG A 92 20.09 -11.12 13.67
N LEU A 93 19.30 -10.43 14.49
CA LEU A 93 17.84 -10.36 14.35
C LEU A 93 17.42 -9.76 13.01
N ARG A 94 18.23 -8.89 12.41
CA ARG A 94 17.96 -8.29 11.09
C ARG A 94 17.59 -9.32 10.01
N HIS A 95 18.27 -10.47 9.98
CA HIS A 95 18.03 -11.52 8.98
C HIS A 95 16.61 -12.12 9.10
N ASP A 96 15.98 -12.07 10.27
CA ASP A 96 14.63 -12.60 10.49
C ASP A 96 13.53 -11.68 9.91
N PHE A 97 13.91 -10.49 9.40
CA PHE A 97 13.01 -9.49 8.82
C PHE A 97 13.30 -9.18 7.34
N ASP A 98 14.07 -10.02 6.64
CA ASP A 98 14.36 -9.84 5.21
C ASP A 98 13.10 -9.89 4.32
N ASP A 99 12.00 -10.45 4.84
CA ASP A 99 10.68 -10.46 4.20
C ASP A 99 9.92 -9.12 4.33
N VAL A 100 10.33 -8.24 5.25
CA VAL A 100 9.68 -6.96 5.51
C VAL A 100 10.33 -5.85 4.68
N ARG A 101 9.55 -5.25 3.78
CA ARG A 101 10.00 -4.07 3.00
C ARG A 101 9.36 -2.80 3.53
N VAL A 102 10.19 -1.87 3.99
CA VAL A 102 9.74 -0.56 4.47
C VAL A 102 9.88 0.47 3.34
N PRO A 103 8.79 1.16 2.93
CA PRO A 103 8.86 2.24 1.96
C PRO A 103 9.74 3.40 2.46
N LEU A 104 10.59 3.95 1.60
CA LEU A 104 11.47 5.07 1.96
C LEU A 104 10.66 6.34 2.31
N GLU A 105 9.52 6.53 1.67
CA GLU A 105 8.60 7.64 1.97
C GLU A 105 8.14 7.64 3.42
N LEU A 106 8.09 6.47 4.08
CA LEU A 106 7.74 6.35 5.50
C LEU A 106 8.84 6.95 6.41
N LEU A 107 10.10 6.95 5.97
CA LEU A 107 11.21 7.51 6.73
C LEU A 107 11.02 9.03 6.91
N ASP A 108 10.48 9.72 5.90
CA ASP A 108 10.19 11.15 6.00
C ASP A 108 9.14 11.45 7.10
N PHE A 109 8.18 10.54 7.33
CA PHE A 109 7.21 10.68 8.43
C PHE A 109 7.87 10.43 9.78
N LEU A 110 8.76 9.44 9.87
CA LEU A 110 9.51 9.11 11.09
C LEU A 110 10.46 10.25 11.49
N ASP A 111 11.21 10.80 10.54
CA ASP A 111 12.16 11.90 10.78
C ASP A 111 11.45 13.18 11.25
N GLN A 112 10.19 13.38 10.82
CA GLN A 112 9.34 14.48 11.25
C GLN A 112 8.61 14.19 12.58
N GLY A 113 8.78 13.00 13.17
CA GLY A 113 8.08 12.57 14.38
C GLY A 113 6.58 12.36 14.19
N LYS A 114 6.12 12.17 12.96
CA LYS A 114 4.70 11.89 12.63
C LYS A 114 4.40 10.41 12.84
N ASN A 115 3.14 10.11 13.13
CA ASN A 115 2.68 8.73 13.25
C ASN A 115 2.76 8.01 11.88
N PRO A 116 3.49 6.88 11.77
CA PRO A 116 3.57 6.05 10.55
C PRO A 116 2.21 5.66 9.95
N GLN A 117 1.18 5.53 10.79
CA GLN A 117 -0.18 5.20 10.33
C GLN A 117 -0.80 6.30 9.46
N LEU A 118 -0.33 7.54 9.59
CA LEU A 118 -0.76 8.63 8.71
C LEU A 118 -0.29 8.40 7.27
N TYR A 119 0.91 7.85 7.06
CA TYR A 119 1.37 7.47 5.73
C TYR A 119 0.47 6.41 5.11
N ASN A 120 0.14 5.36 5.88
CA ASN A 120 -0.77 4.31 5.42
C ASN A 120 -2.11 4.91 4.97
N LYS A 121 -2.67 5.80 5.80
CA LYS A 121 -3.91 6.52 5.46
C LYS A 121 -3.77 7.32 4.18
N GLU A 122 -2.73 8.16 4.04
CA GLU A 122 -2.52 9.00 2.85
C GLU A 122 -2.31 8.16 1.59
N CYS A 123 -1.57 7.05 1.69
CA CYS A 123 -1.35 6.12 0.58
C CYS A 123 -2.67 5.52 0.11
N LEU A 124 -3.50 5.05 1.05
CA LEU A 124 -4.81 4.47 0.76
C LEU A 124 -5.78 5.49 0.17
N GLU A 125 -5.82 6.71 0.72
CA GLU A 125 -6.62 7.81 0.17
C GLU A 125 -6.20 8.18 -1.25
N ARG A 126 -4.89 8.21 -1.53
CA ARG A 126 -4.35 8.46 -2.88
C ARG A 126 -4.75 7.37 -3.87
N VAL A 127 -4.72 6.09 -3.45
CA VAL A 127 -5.16 4.96 -4.27
C VAL A 127 -6.66 5.05 -4.56
N LEU A 128 -7.47 5.37 -3.54
CA LEU A 128 -8.92 5.56 -3.70
C LEU A 128 -9.23 6.67 -4.70
N GLU A 129 -8.58 7.82 -4.57
CA GLU A 129 -8.77 8.95 -5.47
C GLU A 129 -8.36 8.60 -6.91
N LYS A 130 -7.24 7.89 -7.08
CA LYS A 130 -6.79 7.42 -8.40
C LYS A 130 -7.74 6.40 -9.03
N ASN A 131 -8.32 5.52 -8.22
CA ASN A 131 -9.31 4.56 -8.69
C ASN A 131 -10.57 5.29 -9.19
N LYS A 132 -11.11 6.23 -8.41
CA LYS A 132 -12.25 7.07 -8.81
C LYS A 132 -11.97 7.87 -10.07
N GLU A 133 -10.78 8.47 -10.18
CA GLU A 133 -10.34 9.20 -11.37
C GLU A 133 -10.32 8.29 -12.61
N ALA A 134 -9.80 7.07 -12.46
CA ALA A 134 -9.76 6.08 -13.54
C ALA A 134 -11.17 5.63 -13.95
N ASN A 135 -12.04 5.31 -12.99
CA ASN A 135 -13.43 4.93 -13.25
C ASN A 135 -14.21 6.06 -13.95
N GLY A 136 -14.03 7.31 -13.50
CA GLY A 136 -14.62 8.48 -14.15
C GLY A 136 -14.16 8.64 -15.60
N LYS A 137 -12.87 8.39 -15.89
CA LYS A 137 -12.34 8.39 -17.26
C LYS A 137 -12.93 7.26 -18.10
N ILE A 138 -13.05 6.06 -17.55
CA ILE A 138 -13.67 4.91 -18.24
C ILE A 138 -15.11 5.25 -18.63
N GLU A 139 -15.91 5.78 -17.70
CA GLU A 139 -17.30 6.13 -17.96
C GLU A 139 -17.44 7.25 -19.00
N LEU A 140 -16.55 8.25 -18.94
CA LEU A 140 -16.50 9.31 -19.94
C LEU A 140 -16.19 8.76 -21.34
N PHE A 141 -15.21 7.86 -21.46
CA PHE A 141 -14.88 7.22 -22.73
C PHE A 141 -15.99 6.31 -23.25
N LYS A 142 -16.69 5.57 -22.37
CA LYS A 142 -17.86 4.76 -22.74
C LYS A 142 -18.97 5.65 -23.29
N ARG A 143 -19.28 6.76 -22.62
CA ARG A 143 -20.30 7.72 -23.06
C ARG A 143 -19.91 8.41 -24.37
N PHE A 144 -18.64 8.83 -24.50
CA PHE A 144 -18.13 9.41 -25.73
C PHE A 144 -18.27 8.45 -26.90
N ARG A 145 -17.85 7.18 -26.74
CA ARG A 145 -18.04 6.12 -27.74
C ARG A 145 -19.50 6.00 -28.18
N ALA A 146 -20.42 5.92 -27.22
CA ALA A 146 -21.85 5.77 -27.51
C ALA A 146 -22.41 6.96 -28.31
N LEU A 147 -22.05 8.20 -27.93
CA LEU A 147 -22.48 9.41 -28.64
C LEU A 147 -21.88 9.48 -30.04
N THR A 148 -20.58 9.23 -30.20
CA THR A 148 -19.92 9.22 -31.51
C THR A 148 -20.53 8.16 -32.44
N LEU A 149 -20.81 6.96 -31.93
CA LEU A 149 -21.47 5.91 -32.73
C LEU A 149 -22.92 6.23 -33.09
N LYS A 150 -23.59 7.06 -32.30
CA LYS A 150 -24.95 7.54 -32.61
C LYS A 150 -24.91 8.56 -33.74
N GLU A 151 -24.12 9.63 -33.60
CA GLU A 151 -23.98 10.68 -34.62
C GLU A 151 -23.46 10.12 -35.95
N LEU A 152 -22.46 9.24 -35.90
CA LEU A 152 -21.95 8.58 -37.10
C LEU A 152 -22.99 7.65 -37.75
N GLY A 153 -23.86 7.03 -36.95
CA GLY A 153 -24.97 6.22 -37.46
C GLY A 153 -26.06 7.04 -38.15
N GLU A 154 -26.24 8.31 -37.76
CA GLU A 154 -27.19 9.24 -38.40
C GLU A 154 -26.63 9.78 -39.72
N GLU A 155 -25.35 10.15 -39.77
CA GLU A 155 -24.71 10.73 -40.98
C GLU A 155 -24.27 9.66 -42.00
N MET A 156 -23.77 8.50 -41.53
CA MET A 156 -23.13 7.46 -42.33
C MET A 156 -23.54 6.04 -41.86
N PRO A 157 -24.78 5.61 -42.17
CA PRO A 157 -25.33 4.36 -41.63
C PRO A 157 -24.64 3.10 -42.16
N GLU A 158 -24.19 3.09 -43.42
CA GLU A 158 -23.58 1.92 -44.07
C GLU A 158 -22.17 1.63 -43.51
N GLU A 159 -21.37 2.68 -43.30
CA GLU A 159 -20.03 2.59 -42.71
C GLU A 159 -20.08 2.25 -41.23
N THR A 160 -21.06 2.80 -40.50
CA THR A 160 -21.29 2.49 -39.08
C THR A 160 -21.70 1.02 -38.88
N ALA A 161 -22.52 0.46 -39.78
CA ALA A 161 -22.90 -0.95 -39.73
C ALA A 161 -21.69 -1.88 -39.97
N GLN A 162 -20.81 -1.53 -40.92
CA GLN A 162 -19.56 -2.26 -41.15
C GLN A 162 -18.63 -2.18 -39.94
N TYR A 163 -18.50 -0.99 -39.32
CA TYR A 163 -17.71 -0.82 -38.10
C TYR A 163 -18.20 -1.71 -36.95
N ARG A 164 -19.52 -1.72 -36.68
CA ARG A 164 -20.12 -2.57 -35.62
C ARG A 164 -19.92 -4.06 -35.89
N TYR A 165 -20.03 -4.47 -37.16
CA TYR A 165 -19.78 -5.85 -37.58
C TYR A 165 -18.33 -6.30 -37.31
N VAL A 166 -17.34 -5.47 -37.67
CA VAL A 166 -15.91 -5.77 -37.42
C VAL A 166 -15.56 -5.71 -35.93
N ARG A 167 -16.24 -4.87 -35.15
CA ARG A 167 -16.07 -4.76 -33.70
C ARG A 167 -16.73 -5.90 -32.90
N GLY A 168 -17.60 -6.68 -33.52
CA GLY A 168 -18.33 -7.76 -32.85
C GLY A 168 -19.47 -7.27 -31.93
N GLU A 169 -19.93 -6.02 -32.05
CA GLU A 169 -20.96 -5.41 -31.17
C GLU A 169 -22.40 -5.93 -31.45
N ASN A 170 -22.58 -7.12 -32.04
CA ASN A 170 -23.90 -7.71 -32.36
C ASN A 170 -24.42 -8.72 -31.32
N GLU A 171 -23.69 -9.03 -30.25
CA GLU A 171 -24.19 -9.89 -29.17
C GLU A 171 -24.55 -9.08 -27.92
N GLU A 172 -25.61 -8.29 -28.03
CA GLU A 172 -26.47 -7.92 -26.88
C GLU A 172 -27.86 -7.52 -27.37
N SER A 173 -28.39 -8.32 -28.31
CA SER A 173 -29.81 -8.37 -28.61
C SER A 173 -30.43 -9.59 -27.93
N LYS A 174 -30.49 -9.54 -26.59
CA LYS A 174 -31.53 -10.26 -25.85
C LYS A 174 -32.31 -9.25 -25.02
N SER A 175 -33.32 -8.68 -25.66
CA SER A 175 -34.56 -8.29 -24.98
C SER A 175 -35.58 -9.43 -25.17
N PRO A 176 -36.66 -9.50 -24.37
CA PRO A 176 -36.97 -8.77 -23.14
C PRO A 176 -36.93 -9.64 -21.87
#